data_AF-A0A1V3X7E0-F1
#
_entry.id   AF-A0A1V3X7E0-F1
#
_cell.length_a   1.000
_cell.length_b   1.000
_cell.length_c   1.000
_cell.angle_alpha   90.00
_cell.angle_beta   90.00
_cell.angle_gamma   90.00
#
_symmetry.space_group_name_H-M   'P 1'
#
loop_
_entity.id
_entity.type
_entity.pdbx_description
1 polymer ?
#
loop_
_entity_poly.entity_id
_entity_poly.type
_entity_poly.pdbx_seq_one_letter_code
_entity_poly.pdbx_strand_id
1 'polypeptide(L)'
;MALNWSHRDFPELAPAVRVPVRFTLGRHDNVFRSDPQALAEIADMFSAAACFVSDLQDEAGHNLSLGHSAADYHRKVFAFVQECVELPPATADDQEAG
;
A
#
# COMPACT_ATOMS: atom_id res chain seq x y z
N MET A 1 -8.26 -19.79 6.33
CA MET A 1 -8.34 -18.49 5.66
C MET A 1 -7.08 -17.66 5.91
N ALA A 2 -6.70 -17.34 7.14
CA ALA A 2 -5.48 -16.53 7.40
C ALA A 2 -4.15 -17.16 6.93
N LEU A 3 -4.01 -18.50 6.92
CA LEU A 3 -2.77 -19.18 6.54
C LEU A 3 -2.37 -19.01 5.06
N ASN A 4 -3.33 -18.76 4.17
CA ASN A 4 -3.07 -18.64 2.73
C ASN A 4 -2.87 -17.19 2.28
N TRP A 5 -3.01 -16.22 3.19
CA TRP A 5 -3.02 -14.81 2.84
C TRP A 5 -1.72 -14.37 2.16
N SER A 6 -0.57 -14.54 2.82
CA SER A 6 0.72 -14.08 2.32
C SER A 6 1.19 -14.78 1.05
N HIS A 7 0.82 -16.06 0.87
CA HIS A 7 1.38 -16.90 -0.19
C HIS A 7 0.46 -17.07 -1.40
N ARG A 8 -0.84 -16.82 -1.25
CA ARG A 8 -1.83 -17.04 -2.31
C ARG A 8 -2.75 -15.84 -2.46
N ASP A 9 -3.55 -15.56 -1.44
CA ASP A 9 -4.69 -14.66 -1.62
C ASP A 9 -4.22 -13.22 -1.87
N PHE A 10 -3.16 -12.77 -1.19
CA PHE A 10 -2.61 -11.42 -1.37
C PHE A 10 -1.98 -11.23 -2.76
N PRO A 11 -1.06 -12.10 -3.25
CA PRO A 11 -0.56 -11.99 -4.62
C PRO A 11 -1.62 -12.16 -5.70
N GLU A 12 -2.69 -12.95 -5.46
CA GLU A 12 -3.80 -13.16 -6.40
C GLU A 12 -4.67 -11.90 -6.54
N LEU A 13 -4.86 -11.16 -5.45
CA LEU A 13 -5.76 -10.00 -5.41
C LEU A 13 -5.07 -8.67 -5.73
N ALA A 14 -3.79 -8.50 -5.36
CA ALA A 14 -3.07 -7.23 -5.56
C ALA A 14 -3.10 -6.70 -7.01
N PRO A 15 -2.96 -7.54 -8.07
CA PRO A 15 -3.03 -7.07 -9.46
C PRO A 15 -4.41 -6.55 -9.89
N ALA A 16 -5.47 -6.78 -9.11
CA ALA A 16 -6.82 -6.28 -9.41
C ALA A 16 -7.03 -4.83 -8.94
N VAL A 17 -6.16 -4.30 -8.08
CA VAL A 17 -6.29 -2.94 -7.54
C VAL A 17 -5.92 -1.92 -8.61
N ARG A 18 -6.83 -1.00 -8.93
CA ARG A 18 -6.66 0.04 -9.96
C ARG A 18 -6.51 1.47 -9.41
N VAL A 19 -6.69 1.63 -8.10
CA VAL A 19 -6.60 2.93 -7.42
C VAL A 19 -5.18 3.18 -6.91
N PRO A 20 -4.81 4.41 -6.53
CA PRO A 20 -3.57 4.69 -5.81
C PRO A 20 -3.42 3.83 -4.55
N VAL A 21 -2.23 3.29 -4.31
CA VAL A 21 -1.94 2.45 -3.15
C VAL A 21 -0.78 3.03 -2.35
N ARG A 22 -0.99 3.13 -1.03
CA ARG A 22 0.09 3.35 -0.07
C ARG A 22 0.23 2.11 0.82
N PHE A 23 1.44 1.58 0.90
CA PHE A 23 1.77 0.45 1.76
C PHE A 23 2.83 0.89 2.78
N THR A 24 2.52 0.79 4.07
CA THR A 24 3.41 1.25 5.14
C THR A 24 3.68 0.12 6.13
N LEU A 25 4.95 -0.09 6.47
CA LEU A 25 5.38 -1.00 7.52
C LEU A 25 6.10 -0.23 8.63
N GLY A 26 6.09 -0.76 9.84
CA GLY A 26 6.91 -0.25 10.93
C GLY A 26 8.34 -0.78 10.81
N ARG A 27 9.36 0.06 11.07
CA ARG A 27 10.77 -0.36 11.09
C ARG A 27 11.05 -1.51 12.06
N HIS A 28 10.27 -1.60 13.13
CA HIS A 28 10.38 -2.63 14.18
C HIS A 28 9.22 -3.63 14.14
N ASP A 29 8.60 -3.83 12.97
CA ASP A 29 7.58 -4.86 12.79
C ASP A 29 8.22 -6.26 12.90
N ASN A 30 7.64 -7.12 13.74
CA ASN A 30 8.07 -8.51 13.95
C ASN A 30 7.11 -9.54 13.34
N VAL A 31 6.05 -9.07 12.67
CA VAL A 31 5.03 -9.88 11.99
C VAL A 31 5.34 -9.96 10.50
N PHE A 32 5.70 -8.83 9.88
CA PHE A 32 6.00 -8.74 8.46
C PHE A 32 7.45 -8.32 8.21
N ARG A 33 8.04 -8.84 7.13
CA ARG A 33 9.36 -8.40 6.66
C ARG A 33 9.26 -6.98 6.11
N SER A 34 10.12 -6.10 6.60
CA SER A 34 10.14 -4.67 6.26
C SER A 34 11.43 -4.22 5.56
N ASP A 35 12.20 -5.18 5.03
CA ASP A 35 13.42 -4.89 4.29
C ASP A 35 13.11 -4.34 2.88
N PRO A 36 14.04 -3.59 2.25
CA PRO A 36 13.80 -2.97 0.94
C PRO A 36 13.42 -3.96 -0.16
N GLN A 37 13.95 -5.19 -0.11
CA GLN A 37 13.62 -6.22 -1.10
C GLN A 37 12.16 -6.67 -0.92
N ALA A 38 11.73 -6.94 0.31
CA ALA A 38 10.35 -7.30 0.59
C ALA A 38 9.36 -6.20 0.15
N LEU A 39 9.70 -4.92 0.38
CA LEU A 39 8.86 -3.80 -0.06
C LEU A 39 8.79 -3.69 -1.59
N ALA A 40 9.88 -3.97 -2.30
CA ALA A 40 9.89 -4.01 -3.76
C ALA A 40 9.05 -5.17 -4.31
N GLU A 41 9.17 -6.36 -3.72
CA GLU A 41 8.35 -7.53 -4.07
C GLU A 41 6.85 -7.25 -3.91
N ILE A 42 6.45 -6.55 -2.85
CA ILE A 42 5.06 -6.13 -2.65
C ILE A 42 4.65 -5.09 -3.71
N ALA A 43 5.49 -4.10 -4.01
CA ALA A 43 5.19 -3.09 -5.02
C ALA A 43 4.92 -3.72 -6.40
N ASP A 44 5.74 -4.71 -6.80
CA ASP A 44 5.59 -5.42 -8.07
C ASP A 44 4.26 -6.18 -8.18
N MET A 45 3.67 -6.62 -7.06
CA MET A 45 2.36 -7.29 -7.06
C MET A 45 1.21 -6.34 -7.42
N PHE A 46 1.34 -5.03 -7.16
CA PHE A 46 0.32 -4.02 -7.47
C PHE A 46 0.46 -3.47 -8.90
N SER A 47 0.68 -4.35 -9.87
CA SER A 47 1.03 -4.01 -11.27
C SER A 47 -0.01 -3.17 -12.01
N ALA A 48 -1.25 -3.11 -11.54
CA ALA A 48 -2.33 -2.33 -12.14
C ALA A 48 -2.75 -1.11 -11.32
N ALA A 49 -2.11 -0.83 -10.19
CA ALA A 49 -2.41 0.34 -9.37
C ALA A 49 -2.01 1.61 -10.13
N ALA A 50 -2.82 2.67 -10.01
CA ALA A 50 -2.54 3.95 -10.65
C ALA A 50 -1.18 4.54 -10.21
N CYS A 51 -0.84 4.34 -8.95
CA CYS A 51 0.50 4.53 -8.41
C CYS A 51 0.66 3.68 -7.15
N PHE A 52 1.91 3.36 -6.79
CA PHE A 52 2.24 2.63 -5.58
C PHE A 52 3.33 3.38 -4.79
N VAL A 53 3.06 3.62 -3.52
CA VAL A 53 4.00 4.25 -2.59
C VAL A 53 4.27 3.30 -1.42
N SER A 54 5.52 2.84 -1.29
CA SER A 54 5.97 2.16 -0.07
C SER A 54 6.54 3.17 0.93
N ASP A 55 6.31 2.93 2.22
CA ASP A 55 6.89 3.71 3.31
C ASP A 55 7.33 2.79 4.45
N LEU A 56 8.44 3.14 5.08
CA LEU A 56 8.91 2.49 6.29
C LEU A 56 8.85 3.52 7.42
N GLN A 57 7.94 3.30 8.36
CA GLN A 57 7.72 4.22 9.46
C GLN A 57 8.76 3.97 10.57
N ASP A 58 9.61 4.96 10.79
CA ASP A 58 10.56 5.00 11.90
C ASP A 58 9.84 5.02 13.24
N GLU A 59 10.49 4.45 14.27
CA GLU A 59 9.98 4.38 15.64
C GLU A 59 8.57 3.76 15.74
N ALA A 60 8.27 2.80 14.87
CA ALA A 60 7.00 2.09 14.87
C ALA A 60 7.19 0.58 14.72
N GLY A 61 6.34 -0.17 15.45
CA GLY A 61 6.14 -1.60 15.24
C GLY A 61 4.90 -1.86 14.39
N HIS A 62 4.25 -3.00 14.61
CA HIS A 62 3.10 -3.43 13.81
C HIS A 62 1.89 -2.48 13.84
N ASN A 63 1.58 -1.92 15.01
CA ASN A 63 0.42 -1.04 15.20
C ASN A 63 0.78 0.43 14.97
N LEU A 64 0.92 0.81 13.69
CA LEU A 64 1.36 2.14 13.27
C LEU A 64 0.53 3.31 13.85
N SER A 65 -0.76 3.09 14.10
CA SER A 65 -1.70 4.13 14.58
C SER A 65 -1.76 4.28 16.11
N LEU A 66 -1.06 3.45 16.88
CA LEU A 66 -1.23 3.35 18.33
C LEU A 66 0.03 3.71 19.14
N GLY A 67 1.07 4.28 18.50
CA GLY A 67 2.35 4.60 19.12
C GLY A 67 2.69 6.09 19.16
N HIS A 68 3.87 6.42 19.68
CA HIS A 68 4.37 7.80 19.75
C HIS A 68 4.57 8.44 18.37
N SER A 69 4.92 7.62 17.37
CA SER A 69 5.08 8.03 15.96
C SER A 69 3.75 8.08 15.18
N ALA A 70 2.61 7.76 15.80
CA ALA A 70 1.32 7.68 15.11
C ALA A 70 0.90 9.03 14.48
N ALA A 71 1.20 10.14 15.15
CA ALA A 71 0.89 11.46 14.60
C ALA A 71 1.65 11.71 13.28
N ASP A 72 2.93 11.32 13.19
CA ASP A 72 3.73 11.47 11.98
C ASP A 72 3.26 10.52 10.88
N TYR A 73 2.96 9.26 11.23
CA TYR A 73 2.32 8.31 10.32
C TYR A 73 1.03 8.88 9.71
N HIS A 74 0.12 9.41 10.54
CA HIS A 74 -1.15 9.96 10.06
C HIS A 74 -0.97 11.21 9.19
N ARG A 75 0.02 12.07 9.46
CA ARG A 75 0.34 13.20 8.57
C ARG A 75 0.72 12.72 7.17
N LYS A 76 1.56 11.69 7.07
CA LYS A 76 1.93 11.11 5.77
C LYS A 76 0.74 10.44 5.06
N VAL A 77 -0.15 9.79 5.82
CA VAL A 77 -1.40 9.23 5.28
C VAL A 77 -2.28 10.35 4.71
N PHE A 78 -2.47 11.46 5.44
CA PHE A 78 -3.26 12.59 4.94
C PHE A 78 -2.64 13.27 3.73
N ALA A 79 -1.31 13.41 3.69
CA ALA A 79 -0.61 13.93 2.51
C ALA A 79 -0.89 13.06 1.28
N PHE A 80 -0.78 11.73 1.41
CA PHE A 80 -1.10 10.80 0.33
C PHE A 80 -2.57 10.87 -0.10
N VAL A 81 -3.51 11.00 0.85
CA VAL A 81 -4.93 11.18 0.51
C VAL A 81 -5.15 12.45 -0.30
N GLN A 82 -4.45 13.54 0.02
CA GLN A 82 -4.53 14.78 -0.75
C GLN A 82 -4.02 14.56 -2.18
N GLU A 83 -2.87 13.90 -2.35
CA GLU A 83 -2.34 13.52 -3.68
C GLU A 83 -3.36 12.70 -4.47
N CYS A 84 -4.05 11.75 -3.82
CA CYS A 84 -5.09 10.95 -4.47
C CYS A 84 -6.28 11.77 -4.97
N VAL A 85 -6.67 12.83 -4.27
CA VAL A 85 -7.78 13.72 -4.69
C VAL A 85 -7.35 14.60 -5.87
N GLU A 86 -6.06 14.89 -5.98
CA GLU A 86 -5.49 15.69 -7.07
C GLU A 86 -5.23 14.85 -8.33
N LEU A 87 -5.19 13.52 -8.23
CA LEU A 87 -5.03 12.64 -9.38
C LEU A 87 -6.26 12.67 -10.29
N PRO A 88 -6.05 12.73 -11.63
CA PRO A 88 -7.16 12.61 -12.56
C PRO A 88 -7.85 11.24 -12.39
N PRO A 89 -9.17 11.16 -12.61
CA PRO A 89 -9.87 9.88 -12.57
C PRO A 89 -9.22 8.94 -13.58
N ALA A 90 -9.08 7.66 -13.20
CA ALA A 90 -8.65 6.63 -14.15
C ALA A 90 -9.54 6.74 -15.38
N THR A 91 -8.93 6.93 -16.56
CA THR A 91 -9.69 7.01 -17.81
C THR A 91 -10.50 5.72 -17.92
N ALA A 92 -11.82 5.84 -17.76
CA ALA A 92 -12.71 4.78 -18.15
C ALA A 92 -12.44 4.59 -19.65
N ASP A 93 -11.96 3.41 -20.01
CA ASP A 93 -11.87 3.03 -21.40
C ASP A 93 -13.33 2.98 -21.89
N ASP A 94 -13.78 4.06 -22.53
CA ASP A 94 -15.01 4.09 -23.33
C ASP A 94 -14.77 3.17 -24.54
N GLN A 95 -14.71 1.86 -24.29
CA GLN A 95 -15.07 0.89 -25.30
C GLN A 95 -16.59 0.95 -25.43
N GLU A 96 -17.06 1.93 -26.21
CA GLU A 96 -18.36 1.83 -26.87
C GLU A 96 -18.38 0.50 -27.63
N ALA A 97 -19.13 -0.45 -27.08
CA ALA A 97 -19.51 -1.66 -27.76
C ALA A 97 -20.64 -1.32 -28.74
N GLY A 98 -20.30 -1.26 -30.03
CA GLY A 98 -21.24 -1.51 -31.14
C GLY A 98 -21.88 -0.29 -31.78
#